data_AF-A0AAV5HVV9-F1
#
_entry.id   AF-A0AAV5HVV9-F1
#
_cell.length_a   1.000
_cell.length_b   1.000
_cell.length_c   1.000
_cell.angle_alpha   90.00
_cell.angle_beta   90.00
_cell.angle_gamma   90.00
#
_symmetry.space_group_name_H-M   'P 1'
#
loop_
_entity.id
_entity.type
_entity.pdbx_description
1 polymer ?
#
loop_
_entity_poly.entity_id
_entity_poly.type
_entity_poly.pdbx_seq_one_letter_code
_entity_poly.pdbx_strand_id
1 'polypeptide(L)'
;MARFSTIFTARNLLVLSVAFNATLLLRFFHESRIGSLHGLYPVILNEGREHRPPLSQRSRLTTAETSLLSSSAATAEENEDRVINLDHGDPTMYETYWRGMGDRTTIVIPGWQTMSYFSDTRNLCWFLEPEFAQQVVRLHKVVGNAVTGNHHIVVGTGSSQLIQAALYALSPKDAMDPIPVVSTAPYYSVINFVSPSILANTVTFTVKA
;
A
#
# COMPACT_ATOMS: atom_id res chain seq x y z
N MET A 1 -47.29 -13.64 10.77
CA MET A 1 -46.04 -14.20 10.19
C MET A 1 -45.83 -13.55 8.83
N ALA A 2 -44.99 -12.50 8.76
CA ALA A 2 -44.83 -11.66 7.58
C ALA A 2 -43.74 -12.20 6.64
N ARG A 3 -43.99 -12.08 5.33
CA ARG A 3 -43.21 -12.62 4.20
C ARG A 3 -41.84 -11.94 4.07
N PHE A 4 -40.80 -12.49 4.70
CA PHE A 4 -39.41 -12.04 4.52
C PHE A 4 -38.72 -12.59 3.25
N SER A 5 -39.33 -13.57 2.57
CA SER A 5 -38.72 -14.29 1.44
C SER A 5 -38.81 -13.57 0.08
N THR A 6 -39.46 -12.41 -0.02
CA THR A 6 -39.61 -11.67 -1.29
C THR A 6 -38.43 -10.76 -1.61
N ILE A 7 -37.60 -10.39 -0.62
CA ILE A 7 -36.49 -9.44 -0.77
C ILE A 7 -35.24 -10.13 -1.33
N PHE A 8 -35.03 -11.42 -1.07
CA PHE A 8 -33.86 -12.18 -1.52
C PHE A 8 -34.10 -12.98 -2.82
N THR A 9 -34.86 -12.40 -3.75
CA THR A 9 -35.01 -13.00 -5.08
C THR A 9 -33.75 -12.72 -5.90
N ALA A 10 -33.31 -13.63 -6.78
CA ALA A 10 -32.12 -13.45 -7.63
C ALA A 10 -32.12 -12.12 -8.40
N ARG A 11 -33.31 -11.66 -8.81
CA ARG A 11 -33.52 -10.33 -9.42
C ARG A 11 -33.12 -9.18 -8.50
N ASN A 12 -33.42 -9.24 -7.21
CA ASN A 12 -33.10 -8.19 -6.25
C ASN A 12 -31.61 -8.19 -5.91
N LEU A 13 -30.97 -9.36 -5.85
CA LEU A 13 -29.52 -9.48 -5.66
C LEU A 13 -28.74 -8.95 -6.87
N LEU A 14 -29.25 -9.18 -8.09
CA LEU A 14 -28.65 -8.65 -9.31
C LEU A 14 -28.80 -7.12 -9.38
N VAL A 15 -29.97 -6.58 -9.05
CA VAL A 15 -30.20 -5.13 -8.96
C VAL A 15 -29.29 -4.50 -7.90
N LEU A 16 -29.11 -5.15 -6.74
CA LEU A 16 -28.22 -4.68 -5.68
C LEU A 16 -26.75 -4.68 -6.14
N SER A 17 -26.30 -5.75 -6.80
CA SER A 17 -24.94 -5.85 -7.36
C SER A 17 -24.68 -4.79 -8.43
N VAL A 18 -25.63 -4.58 -9.35
CA VAL A 18 -25.52 -3.55 -10.38
C VAL A 18 -25.53 -2.15 -9.76
N ALA A 19 -26.39 -1.89 -8.78
CA ALA A 19 -26.45 -0.61 -8.10
C ALA A 19 -25.14 -0.32 -7.34
N PHE A 20 -24.56 -1.31 -6.66
CA PHE A 20 -23.30 -1.15 -5.94
C PHE A 20 -22.13 -0.89 -6.89
N ASN A 21 -22.03 -1.67 -7.98
CA ASN A 21 -21.00 -1.49 -9.00
C ASN A 21 -21.15 -0.16 -9.77
N ALA A 22 -22.37 0.29 -10.07
CA ALA A 22 -22.64 1.59 -10.69
C ALA A 22 -22.28 2.76 -9.76
N THR A 23 -22.54 2.61 -8.46
CA THR A 23 -22.15 3.61 -7.43
C THR A 23 -20.64 3.71 -7.33
N LEU A 24 -19.91 2.59 -7.42
CA LEU A 24 -18.45 2.55 -7.40
C LEU A 24 -17.85 3.24 -8.64
N LEU A 25 -18.44 3.00 -9.82
CA LEU A 25 -18.05 3.68 -11.06
C LEU A 25 -18.36 5.18 -11.02
N LEU A 26 -19.55 5.58 -10.56
CA LEU A 26 -19.90 6.99 -10.37
C LEU A 26 -18.97 7.68 -9.38
N ARG A 27 -18.60 7.01 -8.28
CA ARG A 27 -17.60 7.52 -7.34
C ARG A 27 -16.25 7.68 -8.01
N PHE A 28 -15.78 6.69 -8.76
CA PHE A 28 -14.52 6.79 -9.52
C PHE A 28 -14.53 7.95 -10.52
N PHE A 29 -15.63 8.16 -11.26
CA PHE A 29 -15.76 9.29 -12.20
C PHE A 29 -15.90 10.64 -11.49
N HIS A 30 -16.52 10.68 -10.32
CA HIS A 30 -16.63 11.89 -9.49
C HIS A 30 -15.28 12.24 -8.84
N GLU A 31 -14.57 11.25 -8.31
CA GLU A 31 -13.20 11.37 -7.80
C GLU A 31 -12.24 11.82 -8.92
N SER A 32 -12.43 11.31 -10.14
CA SER A 32 -11.69 11.75 -11.34
C SER A 32 -12.00 13.19 -11.74
N ARG A 33 -13.21 13.70 -11.45
CA ARG A 33 -13.54 15.14 -11.64
C ARG A 33 -13.04 16.02 -10.50
N ILE A 34 -13.01 15.54 -9.26
CA ILE A 34 -12.45 16.25 -8.09
C ILE A 34 -10.91 16.26 -8.14
N GLY A 35 -10.29 15.24 -8.73
CA GLY A 35 -8.85 15.20 -9.01
C GLY A 35 -8.37 16.33 -9.93
N SER A 36 -9.29 16.98 -10.66
CA SER A 36 -9.01 18.19 -11.44
C SER A 36 -8.88 19.47 -10.60
N LEU A 37 -9.29 19.45 -9.32
CA LEU A 37 -9.19 20.59 -8.39
C LEU A 37 -8.19 20.35 -7.23
N HIS A 38 -7.70 19.12 -7.04
CA HIS A 38 -6.69 18.81 -6.01
C HIS A 38 -5.23 18.91 -6.53
N GLY A 39 -5.04 19.37 -7.77
CA GLY A 39 -3.74 19.66 -8.39
C GLY A 39 -3.16 21.04 -8.06
N LEU A 40 -3.63 21.71 -7.00
CA LEU A 40 -3.16 23.03 -6.58
C LEU A 40 -2.36 22.98 -5.27
N TYR A 41 -1.29 22.17 -5.24
CA TYR A 41 -0.11 22.50 -4.44
C TYR A 41 0.96 23.06 -5.40
N PRO A 42 1.57 24.21 -5.12
CA PRO A 42 2.49 24.85 -6.05
C PRO A 42 3.83 24.11 -6.02
N VAL A 43 4.04 23.22 -6.99
CA VAL A 43 5.38 22.91 -7.44
C VAL A 43 5.84 24.12 -8.25
N ILE A 44 6.79 24.87 -7.70
CA ILE A 44 7.47 25.96 -8.40
C ILE A 44 8.17 25.35 -9.61
N LEU A 45 7.61 25.56 -10.80
CA LEU A 45 8.29 25.33 -12.06
C LEU A 45 8.28 26.63 -12.86
N ASN A 46 9.49 27.00 -13.28
CA ASN A 46 9.84 28.16 -14.09
C ASN A 46 8.94 28.34 -15.32
N GLU A 47 8.66 29.61 -15.63
CA GLU A 47 8.08 30.03 -16.90
C GLU A 47 8.91 29.53 -18.09
N GLY A 48 8.26 28.75 -18.95
CA GLY A 48 8.73 28.39 -20.29
C GLY A 48 7.51 28.27 -21.19
N ARG A 49 7.21 29.34 -21.90
CA ARG A 49 6.01 29.58 -22.71
C ARG A 49 6.14 28.91 -24.08
N GLU A 50 5.26 27.99 -24.44
CA GLU A 50 4.76 27.86 -25.83
C GLU A 50 3.42 27.12 -25.94
N HIS A 51 2.56 27.63 -26.83
CA HIS A 51 1.14 27.32 -27.00
C HIS A 51 0.90 26.43 -28.22
N ARG A 52 0.13 25.34 -28.10
CA ARG A 52 -0.89 24.90 -29.10
C ARG A 52 -1.76 23.72 -28.59
N PRO A 53 -3.05 23.62 -28.97
CA PRO A 53 -4.00 22.64 -28.43
C PRO A 53 -4.02 21.31 -29.21
N PRO A 54 -4.51 20.19 -28.62
CA PRO A 54 -4.59 18.91 -29.33
C PRO A 54 -5.90 18.74 -30.10
N LEU A 55 -5.78 18.24 -31.33
CA LEU A 55 -6.88 17.71 -32.15
C LEU A 55 -7.04 16.20 -31.90
N SER A 56 -8.30 15.80 -31.83
CA SER A 56 -8.82 14.44 -31.64
C SER A 56 -8.37 13.44 -32.72
N GLN A 57 -7.83 12.28 -32.34
CA GLN A 57 -8.01 11.05 -33.12
C GLN A 57 -7.82 9.74 -32.32
N ARG A 58 -8.97 9.14 -31.99
CA ARG A 58 -9.36 7.72 -32.11
C ARG A 58 -8.28 6.60 -32.07
N SER A 59 -8.43 5.75 -31.06
CA SER A 59 -8.29 4.28 -31.03
C SER A 59 -6.99 3.60 -31.48
N ARG A 60 -6.32 2.92 -30.53
CA ARG A 60 -6.05 1.47 -30.58
C ARG A 60 -5.42 1.00 -29.26
N LEU A 61 -5.98 -0.07 -28.67
CA LEU A 61 -5.32 -0.81 -27.61
C LEU A 61 -4.14 -1.57 -28.23
N THR A 62 -2.93 -1.23 -27.81
CA THR A 62 -1.73 -2.05 -27.97
C THR A 62 -1.01 -2.05 -26.64
N THR A 63 -0.85 -3.24 -26.06
CA THR A 63 -0.03 -3.55 -24.89
C THR A 63 1.33 -2.88 -25.04
N ALA A 64 1.62 -1.89 -24.19
CA ALA A 64 2.94 -1.30 -24.11
C ALA A 64 3.80 -2.17 -23.19
N GLU A 65 4.62 -3.02 -23.80
CA GLU A 65 5.86 -3.49 -23.18
C GLU A 65 6.64 -2.24 -22.74
N THR A 66 6.73 -1.99 -21.44
CA THR A 66 7.58 -0.92 -20.92
C THR A 66 8.98 -1.50 -20.71
N SER A 67 9.59 -1.96 -21.80
CA SER A 67 11.03 -2.09 -21.90
C SER A 67 11.57 -0.76 -22.42
N LEU A 68 11.85 0.17 -21.52
CA LEU A 68 12.77 1.27 -21.81
C LEU A 68 13.93 1.18 -20.82
N LEU A 69 14.89 0.34 -21.22
CA LEU A 69 16.29 0.59 -20.97
C LEU A 69 16.59 2.04 -21.36
N SER A 70 16.76 2.94 -20.40
CA SER A 70 17.62 4.10 -20.63
C SER A 70 19.07 3.62 -20.52
N SER A 71 19.49 2.88 -21.55
CA SER A 71 20.89 2.71 -21.89
C SER A 71 21.13 3.47 -23.18
N SER A 72 20.92 4.79 -23.15
CA SER A 72 21.71 5.61 -24.04
C SER A 72 23.11 5.63 -23.43
N ALA A 73 24.07 5.07 -24.15
CA ALA A 73 25.43 5.57 -24.12
C ALA A 73 25.45 6.98 -24.76
N ALA A 74 24.61 7.87 -24.21
CA ALA A 74 24.74 9.29 -24.40
C ALA A 74 25.80 9.70 -23.39
N THR A 75 26.86 10.31 -23.90
CA THR A 75 27.83 11.10 -23.15
C THR A 75 27.21 11.60 -21.85
N ALA A 76 27.70 11.08 -20.73
CA ALA A 76 27.42 11.66 -19.43
C ALA A 76 28.03 13.07 -19.48
N GLU A 77 27.24 14.05 -19.92
CA GLU A 77 27.50 15.41 -19.51
C GLU A 77 27.40 15.37 -17.99
N GLU A 78 28.55 15.52 -17.34
CA GLU A 78 28.65 15.73 -15.90
C GLU A 78 27.88 17.00 -15.59
N ASN A 79 26.57 16.84 -15.40
CA ASN A 79 25.73 17.91 -14.88
C ASN A 79 26.15 18.07 -13.42
N GLU A 80 27.03 19.05 -13.16
CA GLU A 80 27.51 19.40 -11.81
C GLU A 80 26.35 19.66 -10.83
N ASP A 81 25.14 19.92 -11.35
CA ASP A 81 23.89 20.14 -10.60
C ASP A 81 23.06 18.86 -10.32
N ARG A 82 23.60 17.65 -10.54
CA ARG A 82 22.84 16.41 -10.28
C ARG A 82 22.61 16.20 -8.77
N VAL A 83 21.36 16.36 -8.33
CA VAL A 83 20.95 16.09 -6.96
C VAL A 83 21.07 14.60 -6.62
N ILE A 84 21.89 14.27 -5.62
CA ILE A 84 21.97 12.93 -5.04
C ILE A 84 21.00 12.86 -3.86
N ASN A 85 19.86 12.19 -4.04
CA ASN A 85 18.85 12.04 -2.99
C ASN A 85 19.15 10.82 -2.11
N LEU A 86 19.49 11.05 -0.85
CA LEU A 86 19.69 10.03 0.19
C LEU A 86 18.75 10.25 1.40
N ASP A 87 17.69 11.04 1.24
CA ASP A 87 16.74 11.36 2.31
C ASP A 87 15.84 10.17 2.66
N HIS A 88 15.55 9.31 1.69
CA HIS A 88 14.71 8.13 1.88
C HIS A 88 15.55 6.86 1.80
N GLY A 89 15.29 5.92 2.71
CA GLY A 89 15.88 4.57 2.69
C GLY A 89 15.26 3.67 1.63
N ASP A 90 15.09 4.15 0.40
CA ASP A 90 14.56 3.37 -0.72
C ASP A 90 15.56 2.27 -1.13
N PRO A 91 15.23 0.98 -0.96
CA PRO A 91 16.20 -0.11 -1.00
C PRO A 91 16.54 -0.58 -2.43
N THR A 92 16.67 0.35 -3.38
CA THR A 92 16.98 0.06 -4.80
C THR A 92 18.32 -0.64 -5.00
N MET A 93 19.22 -0.59 -4.02
CA MET A 93 20.50 -1.31 -4.02
C MET A 93 20.37 -2.83 -4.25
N TYR A 94 19.23 -3.45 -3.92
CA TYR A 94 19.01 -4.89 -4.12
C TYR A 94 18.52 -5.26 -5.53
N GLU A 95 18.28 -4.28 -6.41
CA GLU A 95 17.74 -4.54 -7.75
C GLU A 95 18.63 -5.47 -8.58
N THR A 96 19.95 -5.24 -8.56
CA THR A 96 20.91 -6.08 -9.30
C THR A 96 20.88 -7.53 -8.83
N TYR A 97 20.72 -7.77 -7.52
CA TYR A 97 20.62 -9.12 -6.97
C TYR A 97 19.37 -9.83 -7.51
N TRP A 98 18.21 -9.18 -7.46
CA TRP A 98 16.95 -9.79 -7.92
C TRP A 98 16.91 -10.00 -9.43
N ARG A 99 17.47 -9.08 -10.23
CA ARG A 99 17.65 -9.30 -11.68
C ARG A 99 18.53 -10.52 -11.97
N GLY A 100 19.59 -10.72 -11.18
CA GLY A 100 20.48 -11.88 -11.29
C GLY A 100 19.83 -13.24 -10.97
N MET A 101 18.69 -13.25 -10.28
CA MET A 101 17.95 -14.49 -9.97
C MET A 101 17.19 -15.04 -11.18
N GLY A 102 16.96 -14.22 -12.22
CA GLY A 102 16.27 -14.62 -13.44
C GLY A 102 14.89 -15.25 -13.17
N ASP A 103 14.59 -16.33 -13.88
CA ASP A 103 13.27 -16.98 -13.82
C ASP A 103 12.96 -17.66 -12.47
N ARG A 104 13.97 -17.83 -11.59
CA ARG A 104 13.80 -18.49 -10.28
C ARG A 104 12.86 -17.73 -9.34
N THR A 105 12.69 -16.43 -9.58
CA THR A 105 11.85 -15.54 -8.77
C THR A 105 10.63 -15.05 -9.53
N THR A 106 10.37 -15.57 -10.72
CA THR A 106 9.17 -15.25 -11.51
C THR A 106 7.94 -15.83 -10.85
N ILE A 107 6.91 -14.99 -10.67
CA ILE A 107 5.61 -15.38 -10.13
C ILE A 107 4.56 -15.27 -11.24
N VAL A 108 3.79 -16.34 -11.44
CA VAL A 108 2.63 -16.34 -12.36
C VAL A 108 1.37 -16.40 -11.51
N ILE A 109 0.51 -15.40 -11.63
CA ILE A 109 -0.77 -15.32 -10.92
C ILE A 109 -1.90 -15.52 -11.93
N PRO A 110 -2.56 -16.70 -11.95
CA PRO A 110 -3.75 -16.94 -12.78
C PRO A 110 -4.87 -15.97 -12.44
N GLY A 111 -5.69 -15.59 -13.42
CA GLY A 111 -6.76 -14.58 -13.22
C GLY A 111 -7.86 -14.95 -12.22
N TRP A 112 -7.95 -16.22 -11.82
CA TRP A 112 -8.88 -16.67 -10.78
C TRP A 112 -8.23 -16.77 -9.39
N GLN A 113 -6.91 -16.68 -9.29
CA GLN A 113 -6.20 -16.82 -8.03
C GLN A 113 -6.54 -15.64 -7.12
N THR A 114 -6.68 -15.88 -5.81
CA THR A 114 -6.97 -14.85 -4.79
C THR A 114 -8.27 -14.03 -4.99
N MET A 115 -9.29 -14.59 -5.65
CA MET A 115 -10.60 -13.91 -5.76
C MET A 115 -11.41 -13.86 -4.44
N SER A 116 -11.15 -14.80 -3.52
CA SER A 116 -11.79 -14.84 -2.20
C SER A 116 -11.18 -13.78 -1.27
N TYR A 117 -12.00 -13.17 -0.41
CA TYR A 117 -11.50 -12.35 0.69
C TYR A 117 -10.75 -13.16 1.76
N PHE A 118 -11.06 -14.46 1.89
CA PHE A 118 -10.51 -15.31 2.94
C PHE A 118 -9.38 -16.19 2.39
N SER A 119 -8.26 -16.23 3.11
CA SER A 119 -7.11 -17.11 2.85
C SER A 119 -7.20 -18.39 3.68
N ASP A 120 -7.32 -18.29 5.01
CA ASP A 120 -7.59 -19.42 5.91
C ASP A 120 -8.45 -18.97 7.10
N THR A 121 -9.74 -19.32 7.06
CA THR A 121 -10.71 -18.95 8.11
C THR A 121 -10.45 -19.62 9.47
N ARG A 122 -9.53 -20.58 9.54
CA ARG A 122 -9.11 -21.23 10.80
C ARG A 122 -7.97 -20.47 11.48
N ASN A 123 -7.31 -19.55 10.77
CA ASN A 123 -6.26 -18.72 11.32
C ASN A 123 -6.84 -17.47 11.99
N LEU A 124 -6.22 -16.99 13.07
CA LEU A 124 -6.57 -15.73 13.71
C LEU A 124 -6.47 -14.57 12.71
N CYS A 125 -5.40 -14.56 11.91
CA CYS A 125 -5.25 -13.67 10.77
C CYS A 125 -5.82 -14.38 9.53
N TRP A 126 -7.13 -14.31 9.32
CA TRP A 126 -7.82 -15.07 8.27
C TRP A 126 -7.48 -14.65 6.83
N PHE A 127 -6.85 -13.49 6.67
CA PHE A 127 -6.32 -12.95 5.41
C PHE A 127 -4.81 -13.21 5.25
N LEU A 128 -4.21 -14.05 6.10
CA LEU A 128 -2.84 -14.51 5.95
C LEU A 128 -2.79 -15.70 5.01
N GLU A 129 -2.09 -15.55 3.88
CA GLU A 129 -1.80 -16.66 2.97
C GLU A 129 -0.97 -17.76 3.67
N PRO A 130 -1.44 -19.02 3.69
CA PRO A 130 -0.76 -20.11 4.42
C PRO A 130 0.67 -20.37 3.93
N GLU A 131 0.90 -20.32 2.63
CA GLU A 131 2.24 -20.53 2.05
C GLU A 131 3.21 -19.42 2.47
N PHE A 132 2.74 -18.16 2.51
CA PHE A 132 3.54 -17.04 2.98
C PHE A 132 3.92 -17.22 4.46
N ALA A 133 2.96 -17.60 5.31
CA ALA A 133 3.22 -17.88 6.72
C ALA A 133 4.31 -18.96 6.92
N GLN A 134 4.27 -20.03 6.12
CA GLN A 134 5.28 -21.08 6.15
C GLN A 134 6.67 -20.56 5.76
N GLN A 135 6.78 -19.72 4.73
CA GLN A 135 8.06 -19.15 4.32
C GLN A 135 8.61 -18.16 5.36
N VAL A 136 7.76 -17.36 6.01
CA VAL A 136 8.18 -16.47 7.11
C VAL A 136 8.78 -17.29 8.26
N VAL A 137 8.10 -18.35 8.70
CA VAL A 137 8.61 -19.24 9.77
C VAL A 137 9.93 -19.89 9.36
N ARG A 138 10.01 -20.41 8.12
CA ARG A 138 11.22 -21.03 7.59
C ARG A 138 12.38 -20.03 7.54
N LEU A 139 12.15 -18.81 7.06
CA LEU A 139 13.17 -17.77 6.97
C LEU A 139 13.75 -17.45 8.34
N HIS A 140 12.91 -17.17 9.34
CA HIS A 140 13.36 -16.90 10.70
C HIS A 140 14.13 -18.06 11.32
N LYS A 141 13.72 -19.31 11.04
CA LYS A 141 14.43 -20.51 11.49
C LYS A 141 15.81 -20.65 10.84
N VAL A 142 15.93 -20.38 9.55
CA VAL A 142 17.21 -20.50 8.81
C VAL A 142 18.17 -19.38 9.20
N VAL A 143 17.68 -18.15 9.35
CA VAL A 143 18.50 -16.99 9.74
C VAL A 143 18.81 -16.98 11.24
N GLY A 144 17.91 -17.54 12.06
CA GLY A 144 18.06 -17.60 13.51
C GLY A 144 17.83 -16.24 14.21
N ASN A 145 17.12 -15.31 13.57
CA ASN A 145 16.94 -13.95 14.07
C ASN A 145 15.64 -13.73 14.88
N ALA A 146 14.72 -14.70 14.91
CA ALA A 146 13.50 -14.61 15.71
C ALA A 146 12.97 -15.99 16.12
N VAL A 147 12.34 -16.05 17.30
CA VAL A 147 11.62 -17.24 17.77
C VAL A 147 10.17 -17.16 17.28
N THR A 148 9.76 -18.14 16.48
CA THR A 148 8.40 -18.18 15.88
C THR A 148 7.46 -19.18 16.56
N GLY A 149 7.98 -20.08 17.40
CA GLY A 149 7.15 -21.03 18.15
C GLY A 149 6.27 -20.32 19.17
N ASN A 150 5.01 -20.76 19.33
CA ASN A 150 4.00 -20.18 20.23
C ASN A 150 3.61 -18.72 19.94
N HIS A 151 3.87 -18.21 18.74
CA HIS A 151 3.47 -16.86 18.32
C HIS A 151 2.43 -16.92 17.19
N HIS A 152 1.48 -15.99 17.21
CA HIS A 152 0.60 -15.74 16.07
C HIS A 152 1.31 -14.85 15.05
N ILE A 153 1.10 -15.12 13.77
CA ILE A 153 1.59 -14.27 12.68
C ILE A 153 0.43 -13.39 12.21
N VAL A 154 0.65 -12.08 12.19
CA VAL A 154 -0.27 -11.09 11.64
C VAL A 154 0.46 -10.34 10.53
N VAL A 155 -0.20 -10.20 9.38
CA VAL A 155 0.35 -9.46 8.24
C VAL A 155 -0.32 -8.10 8.09
N GLY A 156 0.40 -7.16 7.50
CA GLY A 156 -0.07 -5.81 7.20
C GLY A 156 0.67 -5.24 6.01
N THR A 157 0.10 -4.19 5.42
CA THR A 157 0.68 -3.42 4.32
C THR A 157 1.85 -2.57 4.85
N GLY A 158 2.99 -3.22 5.00
CA GLY A 158 4.19 -2.65 5.60
C GLY A 158 4.16 -2.62 7.12
N SER A 159 5.35 -2.51 7.72
CA SER A 159 5.51 -2.40 9.18
C SER A 159 4.83 -1.16 9.75
N SER A 160 4.68 -0.08 8.98
CA SER A 160 3.96 1.14 9.38
C SER A 160 2.51 0.86 9.81
N GLN A 161 1.80 -0.03 9.12
CA GLN A 161 0.45 -0.44 9.52
C GLN A 161 0.49 -1.31 10.79
N LEU A 162 1.46 -2.23 10.88
CA LEU A 162 1.60 -3.13 12.03
C LEU A 162 1.95 -2.39 13.33
N ILE A 163 2.80 -1.36 13.25
CA ILE A 163 3.12 -0.50 14.40
C ILE A 163 1.84 0.17 14.91
N GLN A 164 1.02 0.74 14.02
CA GLN A 164 -0.26 1.33 14.39
C GLN A 164 -1.23 0.32 15.01
N ALA A 165 -1.37 -0.85 14.38
CA ALA A 165 -2.24 -1.90 14.87
C ALA A 165 -1.78 -2.40 16.25
N ALA A 166 -0.48 -2.54 16.48
CA ALA A 166 0.09 -2.93 17.77
C ALA A 166 -0.17 -1.87 18.84
N LEU A 167 0.08 -0.58 18.54
CA LEU A 167 -0.21 0.51 19.46
C LEU A 167 -1.70 0.56 19.84
N TYR A 168 -2.58 0.43 18.84
CA TYR A 168 -4.03 0.36 19.08
C TYR A 168 -4.42 -0.86 19.93
N ALA A 169 -3.89 -2.05 19.62
CA ALA A 169 -4.22 -3.28 20.34
C ALA A 169 -3.71 -3.29 21.80
N LEU A 170 -2.60 -2.61 22.07
CA LEU A 170 -2.03 -2.44 23.41
C LEU A 170 -2.70 -1.32 24.21
N SER A 171 -3.50 -0.48 23.55
CA SER A 171 -4.17 0.65 24.20
C SER A 171 -5.34 0.18 25.07
N PRO A 172 -5.48 0.64 26.33
CA PRO A 172 -6.67 0.36 27.12
C PRO A 172 -7.91 0.96 26.46
N LYS A 173 -8.98 0.18 26.39
CA LYS A 173 -10.24 0.61 25.75
C LYS A 173 -10.94 1.73 26.50
N ASP A 174 -10.77 1.77 27.82
CA ASP A 174 -11.42 2.71 28.73
C ASP A 174 -10.45 3.80 29.22
N ALA A 175 -9.38 4.06 28.47
CA ALA A 175 -8.45 5.12 28.80
C ALA A 175 -9.15 6.48 28.71
N MET A 176 -9.20 7.21 29.84
CA MET A 176 -9.73 8.57 29.88
C MET A 176 -8.75 9.59 29.32
N ASP A 177 -7.46 9.26 29.34
CA ASP A 177 -6.36 10.09 28.84
C ASP A 177 -5.58 9.37 27.74
N PRO A 178 -4.99 10.09 26.77
CA PRO A 178 -4.12 9.50 25.77
C PRO A 178 -2.91 8.81 26.38
N ILE A 179 -2.53 7.66 25.82
CA ILE A 179 -1.43 6.83 26.29
C ILE A 179 -0.11 7.42 25.79
N PRO A 180 0.87 7.63 26.67
CA PRO A 180 2.19 8.07 26.25
C PRO A 180 2.90 6.92 25.51
N VAL A 181 3.22 7.13 24.23
CA VAL A 181 4.08 6.25 23.44
C VAL A 181 5.42 6.93 23.28
N VAL A 182 6.49 6.28 23.72
CA VAL A 182 7.82 6.86 23.76
C VAL A 182 8.82 5.95 23.05
N SER A 183 9.83 6.57 22.44
CA SER A 183 10.99 5.87 21.87
C SER A 183 12.26 6.59 22.33
N THR A 184 13.34 5.83 22.52
CA THR A 184 14.62 6.38 22.99
C THR A 184 15.32 7.08 21.84
N ALA A 185 15.86 8.28 22.07
CA ALA A 185 16.60 9.01 21.04
C ALA A 185 18.00 8.41 20.79
N PRO A 186 18.49 8.42 19.52
CA PRO A 186 17.79 8.80 18.30
C PRO A 186 16.76 7.74 17.88
N TYR A 187 15.60 8.18 17.39
CA TYR A 187 14.47 7.31 17.04
C TYR A 187 14.06 7.46 15.58
N TYR A 188 13.29 6.48 15.09
CA TYR A 188 12.73 6.52 13.74
C TYR A 188 11.68 7.63 13.60
N SER A 189 11.91 8.59 12.70
CA SER A 189 11.13 9.82 12.56
C SER A 189 9.64 9.57 12.25
N VAL A 190 9.30 8.50 11.56
CA VAL A 190 7.91 8.14 11.20
C VAL A 190 7.04 7.86 12.42
N ILE A 191 7.63 7.49 13.56
CA ILE A 191 6.89 7.31 14.82
C ILE A 191 6.09 8.58 15.17
N ASN A 192 6.60 9.77 14.82
CA ASN A 192 5.91 11.04 15.06
C ASN A 192 4.85 11.38 13.98
N PHE A 193 4.96 10.84 12.77
CA PHE A 193 4.01 11.12 11.67
C PHE A 193 2.71 10.31 11.78
N VAL A 194 2.72 9.24 12.57
CA VAL A 194 1.56 8.36 12.79
C VAL A 194 0.42 9.03 13.61
N SER A 195 0.64 10.26 14.10
CA SER A 195 -0.35 11.05 14.84
C SER A 195 -0.65 12.34 14.06
N PRO A 196 -1.84 12.49 13.42
CA PRO A 196 -3.07 12.79 14.17
C PRO A 196 -4.41 12.31 13.56
N SER A 197 -4.46 11.49 12.50
CA SER A 197 -5.73 11.22 11.80
C SER A 197 -6.51 9.98 12.27
N ILE A 198 -5.90 9.06 13.04
CA ILE A 198 -6.56 7.80 13.46
C ILE A 198 -6.51 7.57 14.99
N LEU A 199 -5.53 8.13 15.70
CA LEU A 199 -5.30 7.88 17.14
C LEU A 199 -5.27 9.14 18.03
N ALA A 200 -5.75 10.29 17.53
CA ALA A 200 -5.62 11.59 18.20
C ALA A 200 -6.17 11.63 19.64
N ASN A 201 -7.10 10.74 19.98
CA ASN A 201 -7.70 10.68 21.32
C ASN A 201 -7.13 9.55 22.20
N THR A 202 -6.13 8.79 21.70
CA THR A 202 -5.68 7.54 22.35
C THR A 202 -4.18 7.49 22.58
N VAL A 203 -3.37 8.22 21.81
CA VAL A 203 -1.89 8.12 21.91
C VAL A 203 -1.22 9.49 21.81
N THR A 204 -0.34 9.79 22.76
CA THR A 204 0.58 10.94 22.73
C THR A 204 2.00 10.45 22.54
N PHE A 205 2.69 10.86 21.48
CA PHE A 205 4.10 10.55 21.30
C PHE A 205 4.96 11.51 22.12
N THR A 206 5.79 10.98 23.02
CA THR A 206 6.75 11.79 23.79
C THR A 206 8.17 11.33 23.51
N VAL A 207 9.03 12.27 23.14
CA VAL A 207 10.46 12.01 22.99
C VAL A 207 11.10 12.15 24.36
N LYS A 208 11.72 11.07 24.85
CA LYS A 208 12.53 11.14 26.07
C LYS A 208 14.00 11.30 25.65
N ALA A 209 14.54 12.48 25.94
CA ALA A 209 15.96 12.81 25.77
C ALA A 209 16.82 12.14 26.85
#